data_AF-A0A352IWZ6-F1
#
_entry.id   AF-A0A352IWZ6-F1
#
_cell.length_a   1.000
_cell.length_b   1.000
_cell.length_c   1.000
_cell.angle_alpha   90.00
_cell.angle_beta   90.00
_cell.angle_gamma   90.00
#
_symmetry.space_group_name_H-M   'P 1'
#
loop_
_entity.id
_entity.type
_entity.pdbx_description
1 polymer ?
#
loop_
_entity_poly.entity_id
_entity_poly.type
_entity_poly.pdbx_seq_one_letter_code
_entity_poly.pdbx_strand_id
1 'polypeptide(L)' 'MKEREFVSVFRSSKKKDTYLFVRRGQKWEELPESLRGIFGQPVHSMDLV' A
#
# COMPACT_ATOMS: atom_id res chain seq x y z
N MET A 1 21.45 14.65 0.71
CA MET A 1 20.58 14.21 -0.41
C MET A 1 19.47 13.36 0.19
N LYS A 2 18.20 13.54 -0.18
CA LYS A 2 17.17 12.56 0.21
C LYS A 2 17.40 11.30 -0.62
N GLU A 3 17.58 10.16 0.04
CA GLU A 3 17.63 8.86 -0.63
C GLU A 3 16.30 8.63 -1.37
N ARG A 4 16.39 8.16 -2.62
CA ARG A 4 15.22 7.69 -3.36
C ARG A 4 14.88 6.31 -2.83
N GLU A 5 13.61 6.11 -2.48
CA GLU A 5 13.12 4.83 -1.95
C GLU A 5 12.18 4.19 -2.96
N PHE A 6 12.31 2.88 -3.12
CA PHE A 6 11.35 2.08 -3.90
C PHE A 6 10.05 1.94 -3.11
N VAL A 7 8.95 2.39 -3.72
CA VAL A 7 7.62 2.39 -3.11
C VAL A 7 6.65 1.60 -4.00
N SER A 8 5.91 0.68 -3.40
CA SER A 8 4.82 -0.05 -4.07
C SER A 8 3.49 0.61 -3.74
N VAL A 9 2.64 0.78 -4.75
CA VAL A 9 1.31 1.37 -4.64
C VAL A 9 0.26 0.27 -4.80
N PHE A 10 -0.61 0.14 -3.81
CA PHE A 10 -1.74 -0.78 -3.82
C PHE A 10 -3.05 0.01 -3.90
N ARG A 11 -4.04 -0.50 -4.64
CA ARG A 11 -5.40 0.02 -4.65
C ARG A 11 -6.30 -0.82 -3.74
N SER A 12 -7.27 -0.17 -3.11
CA SER A 12 -8.29 -0.85 -2.33
C SER A 12 -9.23 -1.65 -3.23
N SER A 13 -9.64 -2.83 -2.76
CA SER A 13 -10.70 -3.64 -3.37
C SER A 13 -12.10 -3.26 -2.90
N LYS A 14 -12.22 -2.53 -1.77
CA LYS A 14 -13.50 -2.12 -1.18
C LYS A 14 -13.88 -0.68 -1.50
N LYS A 15 -12.92 0.22 -1.60
CA LYS A 15 -13.15 1.65 -1.85
C LYS A 15 -12.50 2.08 -3.15
N LYS A 16 -13.29 2.67 -4.04
CA LYS A 16 -12.77 3.29 -5.27
C LYS A 16 -11.83 4.43 -4.91
N ASP A 17 -10.86 4.66 -5.78
CA ASP A 17 -9.90 5.77 -5.71
C ASP A 17 -9.11 5.88 -4.41
N THR A 18 -8.97 4.75 -3.69
CA THR A 18 -8.21 4.64 -2.44
C THR A 18 -6.94 3.86 -2.68
N TYR A 19 -5.80 4.48 -2.39
CA TYR A 19 -4.46 3.91 -2.63
C TYR A 19 -3.61 3.97 -1.37
N LEU A 20 -2.74 2.97 -1.21
CA LEU A 20 -1.75 2.90 -0.13
C LEU A 20 -0.35 2.79 -0.74
N PHE A 21 0.56 3.64 -0.24
CA PHE A 21 1.96 3.67 -0.61
C PHE A 21 2.75 2.99 0.50
N VAL A 22 3.47 1.92 0.18
CA VAL A 22 4.28 1.18 1.14
C VAL A 22 5.70 1.01 0.62
N ARG A 23 6.65 1.03 1.54
CA ARG A 23 8.03 0.67 1.24
C ARG A 23 8.11 -0.79 0.80
N ARG A 24 9.04 -1.10 -0.09
CA ARG A 24 9.31 -2.48 -0.50
C ARG A 24 9.65 -3.32 0.73
N GLY A 25 8.97 -4.46 0.88
CA GLY A 25 9.15 -5.38 2.01
C GLY A 25 8.25 -5.10 3.22
N GLN A 26 7.42 -4.05 3.20
CA GLN A 26 6.38 -3.86 4.20
C GLN A 26 5.44 -5.08 4.22
N LYS A 27 5.32 -5.75 5.37
CA LYS A 27 4.34 -6.84 5.51
C LYS A 27 2.95 -6.26 5.68
N TRP A 28 1.97 -6.88 5.04
CA TRP A 28 0.59 -6.42 5.09
C TRP A 28 0.02 -6.57 6.51
N GLU A 29 0.34 -7.67 7.17
CA GLU A 29 -0.14 -8.04 8.51
C GLU A 29 0.31 -7.06 9.61
N GLU A 30 1.41 -6.34 9.37
CA GLU A 30 1.95 -5.31 10.27
C GLU A 30 1.18 -3.98 10.16
N LEU A 31 0.31 -3.81 9.16
CA LEU A 31 -0.55 -2.62 9.06
C LEU A 31 -1.67 -2.66 10.09
N PRO A 32 -2.13 -1.49 10.59
CA PRO A 32 -3.24 -1.38 11.51
C PRO A 32 -4.45 -2.18 11.04
N GLU A 33 -5.03 -2.98 11.93
CA GLU A 33 -6.18 -3.83 11.60
C GLU A 33 -7.35 -3.02 11.03
N SER A 34 -7.62 -1.85 11.61
CA SER A 34 -8.67 -0.93 11.14
C SER A 34 -8.44 -0.49 9.69
N LEU A 35 -7.19 -0.19 9.32
CA LEU A 35 -6.82 0.14 7.94
C LEU A 35 -7.05 -1.05 7.02
N ARG A 36 -6.56 -2.25 7.39
CA ARG A 36 -6.75 -3.48 6.59
C ARG A 36 -8.23 -3.79 6.37
N GLY A 37 -9.05 -3.64 7.40
CA GLY A 37 -10.49 -3.88 7.34
C GLY A 37 -11.22 -2.97 6.35
N ILE A 38 -10.88 -1.68 6.36
CA ILE A 38 -11.44 -0.66 5.45
C ILE A 38 -10.89 -0.85 4.02
N PHE A 39 -9.62 -1.21 3.89
CA PHE A 39 -8.95 -1.33 2.59
C PHE A 39 -9.32 -2.62 1.84
N GLY A 40 -9.61 -3.70 2.55
CA GLY A 40 -9.88 -5.01 1.97
C GLY A 40 -8.61 -5.71 1.47
N GLN A 41 -8.76 -6.60 0.49
CA GLN A 41 -7.62 -7.23 -0.16
C GLN A 41 -6.88 -6.19 -0.99
N PRO A 42 -5.58 -5.96 -0.75
CA PRO A 42 -4.81 -5.03 -1.55
C PRO A 42 -4.60 -5.59 -2.95
N VAL A 43 -4.80 -4.75 -3.97
CA VAL A 43 -4.50 -5.08 -5.36
C VAL A 43 -3.31 -4.24 -5.79
N HIS A 44 -2.23 -4.88 -6.27
CA HIS A 44 -1.06 -4.14 -6.74
C HIS A 44 -1.45 -3.23 -7.91
N SER A 45 -0.98 -1.98 -7.89
CA SER A 45 -1.28 -0.98 -8.90
C SER A 45 -0.05 -0.59 -9.71
N MET A 46 1.04 -0.21 -9.04
CA MET A 46 2.31 0.19 -9.67
C MET A 46 3.45 0.27 -8.65
N ASP A 47 4.68 0.32 -9.14
CA ASP A 47 5.87 0.60 -8.33
C ASP A 47 6.52 1.92 -8.77
N LEU A 48 7.08 2.65 -7.81
CA LEU A 48 7.72 3.96 -7.97
C LEU A 48 9.20 3.90 -7.55
N VAL A 49 10.04 4.69 -8.24
CA VAL A 49 11.51 4.77 -8.13
C VAL A 49 12.02 6.19 -7.93
#